data_AF-A0A3B0RLT3-F1
#
_entry.id   AF-A0A3B0RLT3-F1
#
_cell.length_a   1.000
_cell.length_b   1.000
_cell.length_c   1.000
_cell.angle_alpha   90.00
_cell.angle_beta   90.00
_cell.angle_gamma   90.00
#
_symmetry.space_group_name_H-M   'P 1'
#
loop_
_entity.id
_entity.type
_entity.pdbx_description
1 polymer ?
#
loop_
_entity_poly.entity_id
_entity_poly.type
_entity_poly.pdbx_seq_one_letter_code
_entity_poly.pdbx_strand_id
1 'polypeptide(L)'
;YTVYQIFNKPWDLGLLAEYLYDGRDDGFVVETFGLTSAAPFTAFQNDVFTGARLAFNDTQDTSMLAGVSVDADDSSLSMFVEAERRLGQNWTAELESRLFFNVDPANLAASVRNDDFLTFRLTRYF
;
A
#
# COMPACT_ATOMS: atom_id res chain seq x y z
N TYR A 1 1.82 15.71 -0.97
CA TYR A 1 1.33 17.10 -0.73
C TYR A 1 0.18 17.04 0.27
N THR A 2 -0.08 18.11 1.04
CA THR A 2 -1.20 18.11 2.01
C THR A 2 -2.08 19.33 1.79
N VAL A 3 -3.39 19.10 1.65
CA VAL A 3 -4.43 20.13 1.66
C VAL A 3 -4.98 20.21 3.08
N TYR A 4 -4.78 21.35 3.73
CA TYR A 4 -5.23 21.57 5.10
C TYR A 4 -6.66 22.06 5.16
N GLN A 5 -7.33 21.74 6.26
CA GLN A 5 -8.65 22.26 6.61
C GLN A 5 -9.72 22.10 5.52
N ILE A 6 -9.76 20.92 4.87
CA ILE A 6 -10.75 20.64 3.83
C ILE A 6 -12.17 20.78 4.39
N PHE A 7 -13.11 21.23 3.55
CA PHE A 7 -14.50 21.42 3.91
C PHE A 7 -14.75 22.34 5.14
N ASN A 8 -13.83 23.27 5.43
CA ASN A 8 -13.87 24.14 6.62
C ASN A 8 -13.90 23.36 7.95
N LYS A 9 -13.37 22.15 7.97
CA LYS A 9 -13.17 21.33 9.17
C LYS A 9 -11.68 21.31 9.52
N PRO A 10 -11.27 20.89 10.72
CA PRO A 10 -9.86 20.66 11.02
C PRO A 10 -9.31 19.42 10.29
N TRP A 11 -9.86 19.03 9.14
CA TRP A 11 -9.47 17.80 8.44
C TRP A 11 -8.39 18.09 7.42
N ASP A 12 -7.38 17.23 7.35
CA ASP A 12 -6.28 17.37 6.42
C ASP A 12 -6.24 16.18 5.45
N LEU A 13 -6.10 16.48 4.16
CA LEU A 13 -5.96 15.49 3.09
C LEU A 13 -4.52 15.46 2.57
N GLY A 14 -3.78 14.43 2.94
CA GLY A 14 -2.50 14.08 2.35
C GLY A 14 -2.69 13.35 1.02
N LEU A 15 -1.95 13.74 0.00
CA LEU A 15 -1.85 13.10 -1.30
C LEU A 15 -0.46 12.50 -1.45
N LEU A 16 -0.41 11.23 -1.85
CA LEU A 16 0.77 10.41 -2.03
C LEU A 16 0.88 10.00 -3.50
N ALA A 17 2.08 10.07 -4.05
CA ALA A 17 2.39 9.57 -5.38
C ALA A 17 3.85 9.13 -5.41
N GLU A 18 4.10 7.95 -5.98
CA GLU A 18 5.44 7.39 -6.15
C GLU A 18 5.49 6.61 -7.47
N TYR A 19 6.67 6.61 -8.07
CA TYR A 19 6.98 5.75 -9.22
C TYR A 19 8.12 4.83 -8.80
N LEU A 20 7.86 3.53 -8.85
CA LEU A 20 8.77 2.47 -8.44
C LEU A 20 9.39 1.89 -9.70
N TYR A 21 10.69 2.08 -9.87
CA TYR A 21 11.43 1.56 -11.01
C TYR A 21 12.61 0.73 -10.54
N ASP A 22 12.68 -0.51 -11.01
CA ASP A 22 13.81 -1.41 -10.79
C ASP A 22 14.72 -1.44 -12.01
N GLY A 23 15.79 -0.64 -11.95
CA GLY A 23 16.82 -0.53 -13.01
C GLY A 23 17.87 -1.64 -12.99
N ARG A 24 17.59 -2.82 -12.43
CA ARG A 24 18.54 -3.95 -12.33
C ARG A 24 18.61 -4.81 -13.60
N ASP A 25 18.23 -4.22 -14.72
CA ASP A 25 18.16 -4.76 -16.07
C ASP A 25 19.52 -5.38 -16.48
N ASP A 26 19.51 -6.70 -16.75
CA ASP A 26 20.47 -7.49 -17.55
C ASP A 26 21.99 -7.44 -17.28
N GLY A 27 22.47 -6.79 -16.20
CA GLY A 27 23.91 -6.51 -16.03
C GLY A 27 24.65 -7.19 -14.88
N PHE A 28 23.97 -7.61 -13.82
CA PHE A 28 24.65 -8.15 -12.63
C PHE A 28 24.73 -9.66 -12.67
N VAL A 29 25.63 -10.19 -13.50
CA VAL A 29 26.04 -11.59 -13.44
C VAL A 29 27.16 -11.72 -12.42
N VAL A 30 26.87 -12.27 -11.24
CA VAL A 30 27.93 -12.81 -10.38
C VAL A 30 28.25 -14.21 -10.90
N GLU A 31 29.25 -14.34 -11.76
CA GLU A 31 29.82 -15.65 -12.07
C GLU A 31 30.62 -16.13 -10.87
N THR A 32 29.99 -16.91 -10.01
CA THR A 32 30.68 -17.61 -8.93
C THR A 32 30.14 -19.03 -8.88
N PHE A 33 31.04 -20.00 -9.07
CA PHE A 33 30.72 -21.44 -9.13
C PHE A 33 29.78 -21.88 -10.27
N GLY A 34 29.76 -21.18 -11.42
CA GLY A 34 28.96 -21.58 -12.57
C GLY A 34 27.44 -21.33 -12.42
N LEU A 35 27.06 -20.48 -11.48
CA LEU A 35 25.68 -20.04 -11.28
C LEU A 35 25.55 -18.59 -11.76
N THR A 36 24.79 -18.37 -12.83
CA THR A 36 24.39 -17.03 -13.28
C THR A 36 23.19 -16.60 -12.44
N SER A 37 23.40 -15.72 -11.45
CA SER A 37 22.30 -15.10 -10.72
C SER A 37 21.89 -13.81 -11.42
N ALA A 38 20.69 -13.76 -11.99
CA ALA A 38 20.02 -12.47 -12.17
C ALA A 38 19.73 -11.87 -10.78
N ALA A 39 19.56 -10.55 -10.69
CA ALA A 39 19.15 -9.93 -9.43
C ALA A 39 17.85 -10.58 -8.89
N PRO A 40 17.62 -10.61 -7.56
CA PRO A 40 16.37 -11.12 -7.02
C PRO A 40 15.17 -10.38 -7.61
N PHE A 41 14.24 -11.16 -8.15
CA PHE A 41 12.96 -10.71 -8.68
C PHE A 41 12.19 -9.86 -7.65
N THR A 42 11.61 -8.73 -8.08
CA THR A 42 10.79 -7.84 -7.26
C THR A 42 9.43 -7.61 -7.91
N ALA A 43 8.36 -7.64 -7.11
CA ALA A 43 7.01 -7.33 -7.58
C ALA A 43 6.80 -5.82 -7.81
N PHE A 44 7.76 -4.98 -7.43
CA PHE A 44 7.75 -3.53 -7.61
C PHE A 44 8.89 -3.14 -8.52
N GLN A 45 8.61 -3.06 -9.82
CA GLN A 45 9.60 -3.01 -10.89
C GLN A 45 9.36 -1.86 -11.87
N ASN A 46 8.09 -1.55 -12.14
CA ASN A 46 7.67 -0.46 -13.02
C ASN A 46 6.24 -0.10 -12.64
N ASP A 47 6.09 0.40 -11.42
CA ASP A 47 4.79 0.59 -10.79
C ASP A 47 4.55 2.06 -10.51
N VAL A 48 3.30 2.48 -10.71
CA VAL A 48 2.82 3.79 -10.28
C VAL A 48 1.96 3.59 -9.03
N PHE A 49 2.40 4.16 -7.93
CA PHE A 49 1.63 4.22 -6.69
C PHE A 49 0.97 5.58 -6.53
N THR A 50 -0.31 5.58 -6.18
CA THR A 50 -1.01 6.80 -5.71
C THR A 50 -1.84 6.49 -4.48
N GLY A 51 -1.99 7.47 -3.60
CA GLY A 51 -2.79 7.28 -2.40
C GLY A 51 -3.21 8.59 -1.74
N ALA A 52 -4.08 8.47 -0.76
CA ALA A 52 -4.56 9.59 0.02
C ALA A 52 -4.71 9.21 1.50
N ARG A 53 -4.28 10.12 2.38
CA ARG A 53 -4.48 10.04 3.83
C ARG A 53 -5.45 11.13 4.26
N LEU A 54 -6.54 10.77 4.91
CA LEU A 54 -7.46 11.71 5.54
C LEU A 54 -7.25 11.66 7.06
N ALA A 55 -6.79 12.76 7.64
CA ALA A 55 -6.70 12.94 9.09
C ALA A 55 -7.83 13.88 9.55
N PHE A 56 -8.63 13.45 10.53
CA PHE A 56 -9.73 14.26 11.04
C PHE A 56 -9.28 15.28 12.09
N ASN A 57 -8.07 15.10 12.63
CA ASN A 57 -7.50 15.88 13.73
C ASN A 57 -8.48 16.05 14.91
N ASP A 58 -9.28 15.02 15.20
CA ASP A 58 -10.17 15.00 16.36
C ASP A 58 -9.47 14.41 17.58
N THR A 59 -10.04 14.59 18.77
CA THR A 59 -9.44 14.08 20.02
C THR A 59 -9.35 12.55 20.06
N GLN A 60 -10.06 11.86 19.16
CA GLN A 60 -10.06 10.41 19.00
C GLN A 60 -9.08 9.92 17.93
N ASP A 61 -8.29 10.82 17.33
CA ASP A 61 -7.28 10.51 16.31
C ASP A 61 -7.83 9.64 15.18
N THR A 62 -8.99 10.05 14.66
CA THR A 62 -9.62 9.37 13.54
C THR A 62 -8.79 9.61 12.28
N SER A 63 -8.36 8.53 11.63
CA SER A 63 -7.60 8.62 10.39
C SER A 63 -7.97 7.50 9.41
N MET A 64 -7.76 7.77 8.12
CA MET A 64 -7.94 6.81 7.04
C MET A 64 -6.82 6.99 6.01
N LEU A 65 -6.31 5.89 5.48
CA LEU A 65 -5.33 5.85 4.42
C LEU A 65 -5.81 4.86 3.36
N ALA A 66 -5.75 5.24 2.10
CA ALA A 66 -6.03 4.34 1.00
C ALA A 66 -5.01 4.57 -0.11
N GLY A 67 -4.67 3.51 -0.83
CA GLY A 67 -3.70 3.57 -1.91
C GLY A 67 -3.93 2.49 -2.95
N VAL A 68 -3.40 2.74 -4.14
CA VAL A 68 -3.40 1.84 -5.28
C VAL A 68 -2.02 1.85 -5.94
N SER A 69 -1.51 0.68 -6.25
CA SER A 69 -0.32 0.48 -7.09
C SER A 69 -0.75 -0.22 -8.37
N VAL A 70 -0.25 0.27 -9.50
CA VAL A 70 -0.51 -0.29 -10.83
C VAL A 70 0.82 -0.54 -11.51
N ASP A 71 1.06 -1.80 -11.90
CA ASP A 71 2.18 -2.17 -12.76
C ASP A 71 1.91 -1.61 -14.17
N ALA A 72 2.85 -0.81 -14.68
CA ALA A 72 2.70 -0.11 -15.95
C ALA A 72 2.88 -1.02 -17.18
N ASP A 73 3.43 -2.22 -17.02
CA ASP A 73 3.68 -3.16 -18.11
C ASP A 73 2.51 -4.13 -18.32
N ASP A 74 1.94 -4.67 -17.24
CA ASP A 74 0.90 -5.71 -17.32
C ASP A 74 -0.46 -5.29 -16.73
N SER A 75 -0.55 -4.07 -16.16
CA SER A 75 -1.76 -3.55 -15.52
C SER A 75 -2.25 -4.37 -14.32
N SER A 76 -1.36 -5.13 -13.67
CA SER A 76 -1.61 -5.73 -12.36
C SER A 76 -1.84 -4.62 -11.34
N LEU A 77 -2.88 -4.79 -10.53
CA LEU A 77 -3.30 -3.77 -9.58
C LEU A 77 -3.34 -4.35 -8.17
N SER A 78 -2.79 -3.60 -7.21
CA SER A 78 -3.02 -3.84 -5.79
C SER A 78 -3.55 -2.58 -5.13
N MET A 79 -4.50 -2.74 -4.23
CA MET A 79 -5.04 -1.63 -3.45
C MET A 79 -5.12 -1.99 -1.97
N PHE A 80 -5.10 -0.96 -1.13
CA PHE A 80 -5.29 -1.12 0.29
C PHE A 80 -6.13 0.02 0.86
N VAL A 81 -6.76 -0.28 1.99
CA VAL A 81 -7.48 0.69 2.82
C VAL A 81 -7.17 0.38 4.27
N GLU A 82 -6.80 1.40 5.01
CA GLU A 82 -6.55 1.38 6.44
C GLU A 82 -7.38 2.49 7.08
N ALA A 83 -8.04 2.22 8.19
CA ALA A 83 -8.72 3.22 8.98
C ALA A 83 -8.60 2.91 10.46
N GLU A 84 -8.42 3.94 11.29
CA GLU A 84 -8.28 3.78 12.72
C GLU A 84 -9.01 4.90 13.47
N ARG A 85 -9.49 4.56 14.67
CA ARG A 85 -10.11 5.52 15.58
C ARG A 85 -10.09 5.03 17.01
N ARG A 86 -9.82 5.93 17.95
CA ARG A 86 -10.05 5.69 19.38
C ARG A 86 -11.54 5.81 19.75
N LEU A 87 -12.01 4.87 20.56
CA LEU A 87 -13.37 4.80 21.08
C LEU A 87 -13.35 5.02 22.59
N GLY A 88 -13.64 6.25 23.02
CA GLY A 88 -13.55 6.61 24.44
C GLY A 88 -12.09 6.71 24.90
N GLN A 89 -11.76 6.12 26.04
CA GLN A 89 -10.39 6.16 26.61
C GLN A 89 -9.65 4.82 26.56
N ASN A 90 -10.37 3.72 26.33
CA ASN A 90 -9.85 2.38 26.56
C ASN A 90 -9.95 1.48 25.35
N TRP A 91 -10.44 1.97 24.20
CA TRP A 91 -10.63 1.15 23.02
C TRP A 91 -10.07 1.83 21.77
N THR A 92 -9.54 1.03 20.86
CA THR A 92 -9.18 1.44 19.50
C THR A 92 -9.84 0.47 18.53
N ALA A 93 -10.47 1.02 17.48
CA ALA A 93 -10.99 0.26 16.36
C ALA A 93 -10.13 0.49 15.13
N GLU A 94 -9.78 -0.58 14.42
CA GLU A 94 -8.95 -0.56 13.21
C GLU A 94 -9.66 -1.37 12.12
N LEU A 95 -9.55 -0.90 10.88
CA LEU A 95 -9.97 -1.58 9.67
C LEU A 95 -8.77 -1.64 8.74
N GLU A 96 -8.47 -2.81 8.18
CA GLU A 96 -7.40 -3.02 7.21
C GLU A 96 -7.91 -3.90 6.08
N SER A 97 -7.64 -3.54 4.83
CA SER A 97 -7.91 -4.39 3.68
C SER A 97 -6.78 -4.35 2.68
N ARG A 98 -6.54 -5.49 2.02
CA ARG A 98 -5.71 -5.61 0.83
C ARG A 98 -6.52 -6.30 -0.25
N LEU A 99 -6.49 -5.77 -1.46
CA LEU A 99 -7.21 -6.32 -2.60
C LEU A 99 -6.30 -6.33 -3.84
N PHE A 100 -6.38 -7.37 -4.65
CA PHE A 100 -5.58 -7.59 -5.84
C PHE A 100 -6.49 -7.80 -7.06
N PHE A 101 -6.20 -7.10 -8.15
CA PHE A 101 -7.01 -7.14 -9.37
C PHE A 101 -6.13 -7.30 -10.60
N ASN A 102 -6.64 -8.04 -11.59
CA ASN A 102 -5.98 -8.20 -12.90
C ASN A 102 -4.50 -8.60 -12.81
N VAL A 103 -4.12 -9.40 -11.80
CA VAL A 103 -2.72 -9.78 -11.62
C VAL A 103 -2.30 -10.77 -12.70
N ASP A 104 -1.33 -10.39 -13.52
CA ASP A 104 -0.81 -11.24 -14.59
C ASP A 104 -0.20 -12.53 -13.99
N PRO A 105 -0.49 -13.73 -14.54
CA PRO A 105 0.08 -14.99 -14.04
C PRO A 105 1.62 -15.06 -14.05
N ALA A 106 2.29 -14.27 -14.89
CA ALA A 106 3.74 -14.15 -14.95
C ALA A 106 4.30 -13.10 -13.97
N ASN A 107 3.45 -12.23 -13.42
CA ASN A 107 3.84 -11.28 -12.38
C ASN A 107 4.16 -12.01 -11.07
N LEU A 108 5.15 -11.52 -10.31
CA LEU A 108 5.53 -12.12 -9.03
C LEU A 108 4.43 -11.98 -7.96
N ALA A 109 3.58 -10.97 -8.10
CA ALA A 109 2.38 -10.80 -7.28
C ALA A 109 1.31 -11.88 -7.54
N ALA A 110 1.46 -12.72 -8.58
CA ALA A 110 0.51 -13.80 -8.88
C ALA A 110 0.32 -14.78 -7.71
N SER A 111 1.33 -14.91 -6.83
CA SER A 111 1.27 -15.75 -5.64
C SER A 111 0.20 -15.32 -4.64
N VAL A 112 -0.11 -14.02 -4.56
CA VAL A 112 -1.08 -13.41 -3.63
C VAL A 112 -2.35 -12.91 -4.33
N ARG A 113 -2.51 -13.17 -5.64
CA ARG A 113 -3.62 -12.63 -6.45
C ARG A 113 -5.02 -13.01 -5.98
N ASN A 114 -5.14 -14.06 -5.17
CA ASN A 114 -6.41 -14.55 -4.62
C ASN A 114 -6.47 -14.38 -3.09
N ASP A 115 -5.55 -13.62 -2.51
CA ASP A 115 -5.40 -13.45 -1.06
C ASP A 115 -5.96 -12.10 -0.61
N ASP A 116 -7.10 -11.70 -1.19
CA ASP A 116 -7.86 -10.53 -0.76
C ASP A 116 -8.34 -10.73 0.68
N PHE A 117 -8.21 -9.69 1.51
CA PHE A 117 -8.67 -9.75 2.88
C PHE A 117 -9.22 -8.41 3.40
N LEU A 118 -10.05 -8.55 4.43
CA LEU A 118 -10.58 -7.46 5.24
C LEU A 118 -10.48 -7.87 6.71
N THR A 119 -9.78 -7.07 7.50
CA THR A 119 -9.62 -7.26 8.94
C THR A 119 -10.27 -6.11 9.67
N PHE A 120 -11.12 -6.44 10.63
CA PHE A 120 -11.59 -5.49 11.63
C PHE A 120 -11.02 -5.88 12.99
N ARG A 121 -10.36 -4.94 13.68
CA ARG A 121 -9.74 -5.17 14.98
C ARG A 121 -10.33 -4.20 16.00
N LEU A 122 -10.61 -4.72 17.19
CA LEU A 122 -11.01 -3.93 18.34
C LEU A 122 -10.09 -4.27 19.52
N THR A 123 -9.29 -3.29 19.93
CA THR A 123 -8.26 -3.44 20.97
C THR A 123 -8.67 -2.70 22.23
N ARG A 124 -8.58 -3.33 23.40
CA ARG A 124 -8.86 -2.70 24.71
C ARG A 124 -7.57 -2.47 25.49
N TYR A 125 -7.44 -1.29 26.12
CA TYR A 125 -6.37 -0.91 27.05
C TYR A 125 -6.92 -0.79 28.48
N PHE A 126 -6.14 -1.21 29.48
CA PHE A 126 -6.50 -1.25 30.90
C PHE A 126 -5.49 -0.50 31.78
#